data_AF-A0A536T7L1-F1
#
_entry.id   AF-A0A536T7L1-F1
#
_cell.length_a   1.000
_cell.length_b   1.000
_cell.length_c   1.000
_cell.angle_alpha   90.00
_cell.angle_beta   90.00
_cell.angle_gamma   90.00
#
_symmetry.space_group_name_H-M   'P 1'
#
loop_
_entity.id
_entity.type
_entity.pdbx_description
1 polymer ?
#
loop_
_entity_poly.entity_id
_entity_poly.type
_entity_poly.pdbx_seq_one_letter_code
_entity_poly.pdbx_strand_id
1 'polypeptide(L)'
;MADSRINVPPEIRKGEPFEVRISIRHAMETGYRTDTVGKSIPRNVIRTFRMDRRCRRAWRRAGSRQGSLTMHRVWLVAVAGALAISPAHAQQRALPLDTLRSGIEFAGADVRSMQADDVANPGFLWIERGEKLWREGGKSCNVCHGDAPTSMRGVAARYPAYDASSATVLDLEARINDCRLRRQGLPALARESDELLALTAYVTHQSRGMPEAVNVAGAARAAFERGRAFYMARHGQMNLSCAQCHDQNWGKRLYAETLSQGHGNAFPAYKLEWQTMGSLQRRIRACLSGIRAEMPPAGTPELTDVELYLAWRAQGLPVEAPGVRR
;
A
#
# COMPACT_ATOMS: atom_id res chain seq x y z
N MET A 1 21.17 3.77 -31.58
CA MET A 1 21.11 5.16 -31.07
C MET A 1 19.87 5.27 -30.21
N ALA A 2 19.97 5.81 -28.99
CA ALA A 2 18.81 5.98 -28.12
C ALA A 2 17.92 7.10 -28.65
N ASP A 3 16.63 6.84 -28.78
CA ASP A 3 15.66 7.83 -29.26
C ASP A 3 15.12 8.60 -28.05
N SER A 4 15.43 9.89 -27.95
CA SER A 4 15.06 10.73 -26.80
C SER A 4 13.99 11.75 -27.18
N ARG A 5 12.87 11.74 -26.47
CA ARG A 5 11.84 12.79 -26.53
C ARG A 5 12.00 13.74 -25.36
N ILE A 6 12.07 15.03 -25.65
CA ILE A 6 12.13 16.09 -24.64
C ILE A 6 10.82 16.87 -24.73
N ASN A 7 10.13 17.00 -23.60
CA ASN A 7 8.92 17.80 -23.46
C ASN A 7 9.23 18.98 -22.53
N VAL A 8 9.04 20.18 -23.07
CA VAL A 8 9.23 21.46 -22.38
C VAL A 8 7.90 22.22 -22.48
N PRO A 9 7.48 22.94 -21.43
CA PRO A 9 6.30 23.78 -21.47
C PRO A 9 6.34 24.76 -22.66
N PRO A 10 5.21 24.99 -23.33
CA PRO A 10 5.15 25.88 -24.49
C PRO A 10 5.46 27.34 -24.12
N GLU A 11 5.22 27.71 -22.86
CA GLU A 11 5.52 29.04 -22.32
C GLU A 11 6.30 28.91 -21.01
N ILE A 12 7.34 29.73 -20.86
CA ILE A 12 8.19 29.77 -19.68
C ILE A 12 8.26 31.22 -19.20
N ARG A 13 7.90 31.46 -17.94
CA ARG A 13 8.00 32.78 -17.32
C ARG A 13 9.38 32.99 -16.71
N LYS A 14 9.94 34.19 -16.92
CA LYS A 14 11.26 34.55 -16.40
C LYS A 14 11.23 34.56 -14.87
N GLY A 15 12.07 33.72 -14.25
CA GLY A 15 12.21 33.64 -12.79
C GLY A 15 11.35 32.58 -12.11
N GLU A 16 10.48 31.89 -12.85
CA GLU A 16 9.69 30.78 -12.32
C GLU A 16 10.35 29.43 -12.65
N PRO A 17 10.37 28.47 -11.69
CA PRO A 17 10.75 27.09 -11.98
C PRO A 17 9.80 26.45 -12.99
N PHE A 18 10.32 25.61 -13.88
CA PHE A 18 9.52 24.84 -14.83
C PHE A 18 10.05 23.42 -14.95
N GLU A 19 9.16 22.48 -15.29
CA GLU A 19 9.48 21.07 -15.43
C GLU A 19 9.93 20.76 -16.86
N VAL A 20 11.03 20.01 -17.04
CA VAL A 20 11.44 19.43 -18.33
C VAL A 20 11.36 17.92 -18.20
N ARG A 21 10.55 17.27 -19.04
CA ARG A 21 10.44 15.81 -19.06
C ARG A 21 11.24 15.24 -20.22
N ILE A 22 12.09 14.27 -19.93
CA ILE A 22 12.89 13.57 -20.94
C ILE A 22 12.52 12.10 -20.89
N SER A 23 12.13 11.53 -22.02
CA SER A 23 11.86 10.10 -22.19
C SER A 23 12.86 9.53 -23.16
N ILE A 24 13.68 8.59 -22.71
CA ILE A 24 14.69 7.93 -23.53
C ILE A 24 14.21 6.50 -23.80
N ARG A 25 14.02 6.15 -25.07
CA ARG A 25 13.76 4.77 -25.49
C ARG A 25 15.12 4.10 -25.75
N HIS A 26 15.52 3.19 -24.88
CA HIS A 26 16.65 2.28 -25.08
C HIS A 26 16.19 0.82 -25.03
N ALA A 27 16.88 -0.08 -25.72
CA ALA A 27 16.66 -1.53 -25.55
C ALA A 27 17.00 -1.86 -24.08
N MET A 28 16.03 -2.39 -23.34
CA MET A 28 16.07 -2.52 -21.88
C MET A 28 17.35 -3.22 -21.37
N GLU A 29 18.30 -2.45 -20.85
CA GLU A 29 19.28 -2.92 -19.88
C GLU A 29 18.82 -2.47 -18.49
N THR A 30 19.00 -3.32 -17.48
CA THR A 30 18.39 -3.26 -16.14
C THR A 30 18.76 -2.04 -15.28
N GLY A 31 19.41 -1.01 -15.84
CA GLY A 31 20.06 0.07 -15.08
C GLY A 31 21.37 -0.39 -14.42
N TYR A 32 21.74 -1.66 -14.59
CA TYR A 32 22.95 -2.27 -14.07
C TYR A 32 23.65 -3.02 -15.20
N ARG A 33 24.98 -3.10 -15.11
CA ARG A 33 25.79 -4.03 -15.91
C ARG A 33 26.56 -4.92 -14.94
N THR A 34 27.00 -6.08 -15.40
CA THR A 34 27.79 -7.01 -14.61
C THR A 34 29.27 -6.77 -14.90
N ASP A 35 30.11 -6.69 -13.86
CA ASP A 35 31.56 -6.71 -14.06
C ASP A 35 32.07 -8.12 -14.41
N THR A 36 33.36 -8.26 -14.67
CA THR A 36 33.99 -9.55 -15.04
C THR A 36 33.92 -10.60 -13.93
N VAL A 37 33.45 -10.24 -12.74
CA VAL A 37 33.36 -11.10 -11.56
C VAL A 37 31.91 -11.33 -11.14
N GLY A 38 30.93 -10.93 -11.96
CA GLY A 38 29.51 -11.17 -11.67
C GLY A 38 28.83 -10.10 -10.81
N LYS A 39 29.53 -9.03 -10.41
CA LYS A 39 28.98 -8.01 -9.52
C LYS A 39 28.17 -6.98 -10.30
N SER A 40 26.95 -6.72 -9.83
CA SER A 40 26.07 -5.70 -10.39
C SER A 40 26.62 -4.30 -10.11
N ILE A 41 26.93 -3.54 -11.16
CA ILE A 41 27.38 -2.16 -11.09
C ILE A 41 26.37 -1.22 -11.77
N PRO A 42 25.96 -0.11 -11.12
CA PRO A 42 24.98 0.81 -11.68
C PRO A 42 25.51 1.46 -12.96
N ARG A 43 24.68 1.49 -14.01
CA ARG A 43 25.00 2.10 -15.30
C ARG A 43 24.21 3.39 -15.45
N ASN A 44 24.85 4.51 -15.15
CA ASN A 44 24.27 5.84 -15.40
C ASN A 44 24.14 6.06 -16.92
N VAL A 45 22.90 6.03 -17.42
CA VAL A 45 22.59 6.23 -18.85
C VAL A 45 22.70 7.72 -19.23
N ILE A 46 22.50 8.61 -18.27
CA ILE A 46 22.69 10.06 -18.39
C ILE A 46 23.88 10.46 -17.54
N ARG A 47 24.99 10.85 -18.19
CA ARG A 47 26.21 11.29 -17.50
C ARG A 47 26.31 12.81 -17.37
N THR A 48 25.70 13.53 -18.30
CA THR A 48 25.74 14.98 -18.37
C THR A 48 24.41 15.49 -18.92
N PHE A 49 23.87 16.52 -18.27
CA PHE A 49 22.75 17.30 -18.79
C PHE A 49 23.23 18.75 -18.91
N ARG A 50 23.31 19.28 -20.13
CA ARG A 50 23.79 20.63 -20.39
C ARG A 50 22.77 21.39 -21.21
N MET A 51 22.30 22.51 -20.68
CA MET A 51 21.50 23.47 -21.43
C MET A 51 22.46 24.47 -22.08
N ASP A 52 22.68 24.36 -23.39
CA ASP A 52 23.47 25.36 -24.12
C ASP A 52 22.58 26.55 -24.53
N ARG A 53 23.01 27.77 -24.22
CA ARG A 53 22.31 29.02 -24.54
C ARG A 53 22.66 29.53 -25.95
N ARG A 54 22.93 28.64 -26.91
CA ARG A 54 23.15 29.01 -28.32
C ARG A 54 21.84 29.06 -29.10
N CYS A 55 21.00 30.03 -28.77
CA CYS A 55 20.03 30.59 -29.73
C CYS A 55 19.72 32.05 -29.40
N ARG A 56 20.75 32.90 -29.39
CA ARG A 56 20.59 34.36 -29.49
C ARG A 56 20.71 34.74 -30.97
N ARG A 57 19.64 34.59 -31.76
CA ARG A 57 19.37 35.30 -33.05
C ARG A 57 18.15 34.65 -33.74
N ALA A 58 16.97 34.86 -33.18
CA ALA A 58 15.69 34.68 -33.88
C ALA A 58 14.53 35.41 -33.19
N TRP A 59 14.69 35.81 -31.92
CA TRP A 59 13.62 36.43 -31.13
C TRP A 59 13.79 37.95 -31.00
N ARG A 60 13.92 38.66 -32.13
CA ARG A 60 13.98 40.14 -32.16
C ARG A 60 13.16 40.81 -33.27
N ARG A 61 12.18 40.12 -33.87
CA ARG A 61 11.22 40.74 -34.81
C ARG A 61 9.79 40.26 -34.56
N ALA A 62 9.25 40.62 -33.41
CA ALA A 62 7.81 40.68 -33.17
C ALA A 62 7.57 41.58 -31.95
N GLY A 63 7.91 42.86 -32.09
CA GLY A 63 7.83 43.81 -31.00
C GLY A 63 7.97 45.24 -31.48
N SER A 64 6.95 45.73 -32.18
CA SER A 64 6.61 47.17 -32.20
C SER A 64 5.36 47.42 -33.06
N ARG A 65 4.18 47.37 -32.44
CA ARG A 65 3.10 48.32 -32.77
C ARG A 65 2.45 48.75 -31.46
N GLN A 66 2.93 49.88 -30.96
CA GLN A 66 2.21 50.73 -30.02
C GLN A 66 0.95 51.23 -30.72
N GLY A 67 -0.21 50.88 -30.17
CA GLY A 67 -1.50 51.47 -30.48
C GLY A 67 -2.08 52.02 -29.19
N SER A 68 -2.10 53.35 -29.09
CA SER A 68 -2.78 54.13 -28.07
C SER A 68 -4.26 53.76 -27.99
N LEU A 69 -4.75 53.39 -26.80
CA LEU A 69 -6.17 53.40 -26.50
C LEU A 69 -6.42 54.06 -25.14
N THR A 70 -7.04 55.23 -25.27
CA THR A 70 -7.75 56.09 -24.33
C THR A 70 -8.30 55.45 -23.04
N MET A 71 -8.07 56.16 -21.92
CA MET A 71 -8.70 55.92 -20.63
C MET A 71 -10.23 55.99 -20.73
N HIS A 72 -10.90 54.87 -20.45
CA HIS A 72 -12.28 54.87 -20.01
C HIS A 72 -12.38 54.27 -18.62
N ARG A 73 -12.90 55.08 -17.70
CA ARG A 73 -13.24 54.76 -16.32
C ARG A 73 -14.20 53.57 -16.33
N VAL A 74 -13.78 52.44 -15.77
CA VAL A 74 -14.70 51.34 -15.45
C VAL A 74 -14.61 51.10 -13.94
N TRP A 75 -15.79 51.13 -13.34
CA TRP A 75 -16.06 51.10 -11.92
C TRP A 75 -15.59 49.80 -11.27
N LEU A 76 -14.92 49.92 -10.13
CA LEU A 76 -14.65 48.83 -9.19
C LEU A 76 -15.98 48.38 -8.55
N VAL A 77 -16.53 47.26 -9.01
CA VAL A 77 -17.52 46.49 -8.23
C VAL A 77 -16.74 45.48 -7.40
N ALA A 78 -16.59 45.77 -6.11
CA ALA A 78 -16.07 44.84 -5.13
C ALA A 78 -17.09 43.73 -4.90
N VAL A 79 -16.93 42.59 -5.56
CA VAL A 79 -17.63 41.36 -5.19
C VAL A 79 -16.88 40.75 -4.02
N ALA A 80 -17.35 41.03 -2.81
CA ALA A 80 -16.99 40.30 -1.60
C ALA A 80 -17.58 38.88 -1.70
N GLY A 81 -16.92 38.02 -2.47
CA GLY A 81 -17.18 36.59 -2.44
C GLY A 81 -16.57 36.01 -1.17
N ALA A 82 -17.39 35.85 -0.13
CA ALA A 82 -17.06 35.01 1.01
C ALA A 82 -16.85 33.57 0.49
N LEU A 83 -15.60 33.21 0.18
CA LEU A 83 -15.22 31.81 0.05
C LEU A 83 -15.36 31.19 1.44
N ALA A 84 -16.52 30.59 1.69
CA ALA A 84 -16.67 29.57 2.71
C ALA A 84 -15.71 28.43 2.34
N ILE A 85 -14.53 28.42 2.96
CA ILE A 85 -13.62 27.29 2.93
C ILE A 85 -14.31 26.20 3.76
N SER A 86 -15.13 25.37 3.12
CA SER A 86 -15.69 24.18 3.75
C SER A 86 -14.54 23.23 4.11
N PRO A 87 -14.34 22.88 5.40
CA PRO A 87 -13.36 21.89 5.80
C PRO A 87 -14.01 20.51 5.61
N ALA A 88 -14.21 20.11 4.36
CA ALA A 88 -14.73 18.80 4.04
C ALA A 88 -14.02 18.28 2.78
N HIS A 89 -12.72 18.07 2.90
CA HIS A 89 -12.07 17.05 2.09
C HIS A 89 -12.61 15.70 2.59
N ALA A 90 -13.86 15.38 2.22
CA ALA A 90 -14.33 14.01 2.26
C ALA A 90 -13.24 13.18 1.55
N GLN A 91 -12.62 12.24 2.26
CA GLN A 91 -11.54 11.43 1.72
C GLN A 91 -12.06 10.70 0.48
N GLN A 92 -11.71 11.21 -0.69
CA GLN A 92 -12.23 10.70 -1.95
C GLN A 92 -11.63 9.31 -2.19
N ARG A 93 -12.45 8.28 -2.02
CA ARG A 93 -12.04 6.88 -2.28
C ARG A 93 -11.84 6.72 -3.79
N ALA A 94 -10.73 6.09 -4.18
CA ALA A 94 -10.51 5.74 -5.59
C ALA A 94 -11.52 4.70 -6.09
N LEU A 95 -11.91 3.77 -5.21
CA LEU A 95 -12.95 2.76 -5.45
C LEU A 95 -14.15 3.02 -4.51
N PRO A 96 -15.35 3.30 -5.04
CA PRO A 96 -16.58 3.39 -4.26
C PRO A 96 -16.89 2.09 -3.50
N LEU A 97 -17.57 2.19 -2.35
CA LEU A 97 -17.84 1.04 -1.47
C LEU A 97 -18.65 -0.08 -2.14
N ASP A 98 -19.64 0.28 -2.95
CA ASP A 98 -20.50 -0.62 -3.72
C ASP A 98 -19.76 -1.39 -4.83
N THR A 99 -18.61 -0.85 -5.27
CA THR A 99 -17.73 -1.49 -6.24
C THR A 99 -16.66 -2.37 -5.62
N LEU A 100 -16.55 -2.41 -4.28
CA LEU A 100 -15.54 -3.23 -3.63
C LEU A 100 -15.82 -4.71 -3.88
N ARG A 101 -14.76 -5.44 -4.20
CA ARG A 101 -14.79 -6.87 -4.50
C ARG A 101 -13.66 -7.55 -3.75
N SER A 102 -13.97 -8.63 -3.05
CA SER A 102 -12.93 -9.38 -2.34
C SER A 102 -11.93 -9.98 -3.34
N GLY A 103 -10.68 -10.16 -2.90
CA GLY A 103 -9.66 -10.83 -3.71
C GLY A 103 -10.06 -12.23 -4.17
N ILE A 104 -10.91 -12.93 -3.39
CA ILE A 104 -11.39 -14.29 -3.72
C ILE A 104 -12.25 -14.33 -4.99
N GLU A 105 -12.94 -13.22 -5.32
CA GLU A 105 -13.79 -13.12 -6.50
C GLU A 105 -13.00 -13.18 -7.82
N PHE A 106 -11.72 -12.84 -7.77
CA PHE A 106 -10.80 -12.88 -8.91
C PHE A 106 -10.05 -14.21 -9.03
N ALA A 107 -10.21 -15.12 -8.06
CA ALA A 107 -9.53 -16.41 -8.04
C ALA A 107 -10.26 -17.46 -8.90
N GLY A 108 -9.56 -18.54 -9.27
CA GLY A 108 -10.16 -19.68 -9.97
C GLY A 108 -11.18 -20.44 -9.10
N ALA A 109 -12.04 -21.24 -9.73
CA ALA A 109 -13.08 -22.02 -9.03
C ALA A 109 -12.49 -22.99 -7.98
N ASP A 110 -11.33 -23.56 -8.28
CA ASP A 110 -10.51 -24.38 -7.40
C ASP A 110 -10.17 -23.66 -6.08
N VAL A 111 -9.62 -22.45 -6.17
CA VAL A 111 -9.21 -21.66 -5.00
C VAL A 111 -10.42 -21.18 -4.21
N ARG A 112 -11.50 -20.78 -4.89
CA ARG A 112 -12.76 -20.38 -4.24
C ARG A 112 -13.37 -21.52 -3.45
N SER A 113 -13.43 -22.72 -4.05
CA SER A 113 -13.93 -23.91 -3.37
C SER A 113 -13.06 -24.29 -2.17
N MET A 114 -11.73 -24.19 -2.30
CA MET A 114 -10.80 -24.50 -1.23
C MET A 114 -10.93 -23.53 -0.04
N GLN A 115 -11.12 -22.22 -0.27
CA GLN A 115 -11.32 -21.28 0.83
C GLN A 115 -12.65 -21.48 1.55
N ALA A 116 -13.70 -21.89 0.83
CA ALA A 116 -15.05 -22.03 1.35
C ALA A 116 -15.23 -23.26 2.26
N ASP A 117 -14.32 -24.23 2.18
CA ASP A 117 -14.34 -25.46 2.97
C ASP A 117 -13.20 -25.46 3.99
N ASP A 118 -13.55 -25.43 5.27
CA ASP A 118 -12.59 -25.37 6.39
C ASP A 118 -11.68 -26.61 6.46
N VAL A 119 -12.15 -27.78 5.99
CA VAL A 119 -11.36 -29.01 5.93
C VAL A 119 -10.41 -28.99 4.74
N ALA A 120 -10.85 -28.44 3.60
CA ALA A 120 -10.02 -28.33 2.41
C ALA A 120 -9.01 -27.18 2.48
N ASN A 121 -9.26 -26.15 3.29
CA ASN A 121 -8.42 -24.97 3.44
C ASN A 121 -7.15 -25.29 4.27
N PRO A 122 -5.95 -25.31 3.65
CA PRO A 122 -4.72 -25.66 4.36
C PRO A 122 -4.35 -24.70 5.49
N GLY A 123 -4.93 -23.48 5.48
CA GLY A 123 -4.76 -22.50 6.54
C GLY A 123 -5.32 -22.94 7.89
N PHE A 124 -6.24 -23.91 7.94
CA PHE A 124 -6.79 -24.40 9.22
C PHE A 124 -5.75 -25.11 10.10
N LEU A 125 -4.66 -25.64 9.51
CA LEU A 125 -3.53 -26.15 10.29
C LEU A 125 -2.88 -25.06 11.17
N TRP A 126 -2.87 -23.81 10.71
CA TRP A 126 -2.40 -22.67 11.51
C TRP A 126 -3.43 -22.22 12.54
N ILE A 127 -4.73 -22.39 12.26
CA ILE A 127 -5.80 -22.12 13.24
C ILE A 127 -5.68 -23.08 14.41
N GLU A 128 -5.56 -24.38 14.16
CA GLU A 128 -5.38 -25.39 15.22
C GLU A 128 -4.08 -25.16 16.02
N ARG A 129 -2.98 -24.82 15.34
CA ARG A 129 -1.72 -24.48 16.00
C ARG A 129 -1.85 -23.22 16.85
N GLY A 130 -2.54 -22.20 16.36
CA GLY A 130 -2.76 -20.93 17.06
C GLY A 130 -3.66 -21.12 18.28
N GLU A 131 -4.67 -21.96 18.16
CA GLU A 131 -5.54 -22.35 19.27
C GLU A 131 -4.77 -23.09 20.37
N LYS A 132 -3.86 -24.00 19.99
CA LYS A 132 -2.96 -24.66 20.94
C LYS A 132 -2.08 -23.63 21.66
N LEU A 133 -1.41 -22.73 20.92
CA LEU A 133 -0.55 -21.68 21.47
C LEU A 133 -1.32 -20.72 22.38
N TRP A 134 -2.58 -20.41 22.07
CA TRP A 134 -3.45 -19.53 22.86
C TRP A 134 -3.64 -20.05 24.30
N ARG A 135 -3.64 -21.38 24.48
CA ARG A 135 -3.82 -22.06 25.76
C ARG A 135 -2.52 -22.49 26.44
N GLU A 136 -1.38 -22.34 25.78
CA GLU A 136 -0.13 -22.97 26.22
C GLU A 136 0.60 -22.16 27.29
N GLY A 137 0.90 -22.82 28.42
CA GLY A 137 1.70 -22.27 29.53
C GLY A 137 0.88 -21.59 30.63
N GLY A 138 1.51 -21.34 31.80
CA GLY A 138 0.83 -20.76 32.97
C GLY A 138 0.47 -19.27 32.86
N LYS A 139 1.03 -18.56 31.88
CA LYS A 139 0.70 -17.17 31.52
C LYS A 139 0.25 -17.07 30.06
N SER A 140 -0.49 -18.06 29.59
CA SER A 140 -1.06 -18.15 28.25
C SER A 140 -2.04 -17.00 27.95
N CYS A 141 -2.40 -16.84 26.68
CA CYS A 141 -3.32 -15.80 26.24
C CYS A 141 -4.71 -15.99 26.89
N ASN A 142 -5.17 -17.24 26.99
CA ASN A 142 -6.47 -17.58 27.58
C ASN A 142 -6.59 -17.22 29.07
N VAL A 143 -5.49 -17.09 29.82
CA VAL A 143 -5.56 -16.70 31.24
C VAL A 143 -6.08 -15.26 31.40
N CYS A 144 -5.69 -14.34 30.51
CA CYS A 144 -6.14 -12.95 30.56
C CYS A 144 -7.37 -12.69 29.67
N HIS A 145 -7.47 -13.38 28.54
CA HIS A 145 -8.49 -13.11 27.52
C HIS A 145 -9.62 -14.15 27.50
N GLY A 146 -9.51 -15.28 28.23
CA GLY A 146 -10.52 -16.32 28.24
C GLY A 146 -10.67 -17.05 26.91
N ASP A 147 -11.91 -17.44 26.61
CA ASP A 147 -12.31 -18.14 25.38
C ASP A 147 -12.27 -17.19 24.17
N ALA A 148 -11.39 -17.47 23.20
CA ALA A 148 -11.15 -16.57 22.06
C ALA A 148 -12.37 -16.38 21.13
N PRO A 149 -13.17 -17.42 20.80
CA PRO A 149 -14.42 -17.25 20.04
C PRO A 149 -15.36 -16.19 20.60
N THR A 150 -15.39 -16.05 21.93
CA THR A 150 -16.19 -15.02 22.58
C THR A 150 -15.43 -13.71 22.73
N SER A 151 -14.20 -13.74 23.27
CA SER A 151 -13.49 -12.54 23.71
C SER A 151 -12.79 -11.79 22.57
N MET A 152 -12.35 -12.49 21.52
CA MET A 152 -11.64 -11.92 20.38
C MET A 152 -12.56 -11.61 19.19
N ARG A 153 -13.87 -11.86 19.31
CA ARG A 153 -14.84 -11.58 18.27
C ARG A 153 -14.83 -10.10 17.86
N GLY A 154 -14.55 -9.85 16.58
CA GLY A 154 -14.48 -8.52 16.00
C GLY A 154 -13.25 -7.69 16.39
N VAL A 155 -12.30 -8.25 17.14
CA VAL A 155 -11.05 -7.55 17.47
C VAL A 155 -10.24 -7.30 16.21
N ALA A 156 -10.02 -8.33 15.39
CA ALA A 156 -9.15 -8.22 14.22
C ALA A 156 -9.72 -7.29 13.14
N ALA A 157 -11.04 -7.22 12.99
CA ALA A 157 -11.71 -6.30 12.06
C ALA A 157 -11.46 -4.80 12.33
N ARG A 158 -10.83 -4.46 13.47
CA ARG A 158 -10.49 -3.08 13.84
C ARG A 158 -8.98 -2.81 13.81
N TYR A 159 -8.16 -3.76 13.38
CA TYR A 159 -6.71 -3.61 13.27
C TYR A 159 -6.28 -3.34 11.81
N PRO A 160 -5.13 -2.66 11.59
CA PRO A 160 -4.24 -2.04 12.57
C PRO A 160 -4.86 -0.90 13.39
N ALA A 161 -4.40 -0.69 14.63
CA ALA A 161 -4.99 0.30 15.54
C ALA A 161 -3.92 1.11 16.28
N TYR A 162 -4.23 2.37 16.59
CA TYR A 162 -3.36 3.22 17.43
C TYR A 162 -3.28 2.70 18.86
N ASP A 163 -2.07 2.56 19.38
CA ASP A 163 -1.77 2.19 20.74
C ASP A 163 -1.25 3.40 21.52
N ALA A 164 -1.99 3.80 22.55
CA ALA A 164 -1.61 4.97 23.36
C ALA A 164 -0.33 4.76 24.17
N SER A 165 0.00 3.50 24.54
CA SER A 165 1.18 3.22 25.38
C SER A 165 2.50 3.33 24.63
N SER A 166 2.51 2.99 23.34
CA SER A 166 3.66 3.10 22.43
C SER A 166 3.58 4.32 21.51
N ALA A 167 2.48 5.08 21.59
CA ALA A 167 2.19 6.25 20.77
C ALA A 167 2.31 6.00 19.24
N THR A 168 2.08 4.77 18.79
CA THR A 168 2.18 4.34 17.39
C THR A 168 1.01 3.45 16.99
N VAL A 169 0.82 3.22 15.69
CA VAL A 169 -0.11 2.21 15.19
C VAL A 169 0.55 0.84 15.26
N LEU A 170 -0.19 -0.15 15.76
CA LEU A 170 0.23 -1.55 15.81
C LEU A 170 -0.67 -2.37 14.89
N ASP A 171 -0.06 -3.25 14.10
CA ASP A 171 -0.77 -4.37 13.49
C ASP A 171 -1.06 -5.46 14.55
N LEU A 172 -1.79 -6.50 14.17
CA LEU A 172 -2.23 -7.53 15.11
C LEU A 172 -1.05 -8.36 15.65
N GLU A 173 -0.08 -8.66 14.80
CA GLU A 173 1.14 -9.39 15.16
C GLU A 173 2.01 -8.61 16.17
N ALA A 174 2.14 -7.30 15.99
CA ALA A 174 2.82 -6.39 16.92
C ALA A 174 2.04 -6.30 18.23
N ARG A 175 0.70 -6.26 18.19
CA ARG A 175 -0.12 -6.35 19.41
C ARG A 175 0.09 -7.66 20.15
N ILE A 176 0.15 -8.79 19.45
CA ILE A 176 0.42 -10.10 20.06
C ILE A 176 1.80 -10.06 20.75
N ASN A 177 2.84 -9.63 20.06
CA ASN A 177 4.19 -9.54 20.62
C ASN A 177 4.30 -8.56 21.80
N ASP A 178 3.56 -7.45 21.74
CA ASP A 178 3.45 -6.48 22.82
C ASP A 178 2.85 -7.10 24.10
N CYS A 179 1.79 -7.92 23.96
CA CYS A 179 1.25 -8.71 25.07
C CYS A 179 2.26 -9.75 25.59
N ARG A 180 2.98 -10.44 24.70
CA ARG A 180 4.01 -11.42 25.08
C ARG A 180 5.10 -10.79 25.94
N LEU A 181 5.65 -9.68 25.48
CA LEU A 181 6.74 -8.97 26.16
C LEU A 181 6.29 -8.38 27.49
N ARG A 182 5.18 -7.62 27.50
CA ARG A 182 4.78 -6.82 28.68
C ARG A 182 3.93 -7.57 29.69
N ARG A 183 3.17 -8.60 29.27
CA ARG A 183 2.22 -9.31 30.13
C ARG A 183 2.66 -10.74 30.46
N GLN A 184 3.17 -11.46 29.46
CA GLN A 184 3.61 -12.84 29.66
C GLN A 184 5.06 -12.92 30.14
N GLY A 185 5.89 -11.90 29.84
CA GLY A 185 7.32 -11.92 30.10
C GLY A 185 8.06 -12.90 29.18
N LEU A 186 7.49 -13.16 28.00
CA LEU A 186 8.04 -14.06 26.99
C LEU A 186 8.69 -13.25 25.85
N PRO A 187 9.71 -13.81 25.17
CA PRO A 187 10.28 -13.15 24.00
C PRO A 187 9.23 -12.96 22.91
N ALA A 188 9.40 -11.89 22.15
CA ALA A 188 8.65 -11.67 20.92
C ALA A 188 8.89 -12.84 19.96
N LEU A 189 7.81 -13.31 19.35
CA LEU A 189 7.91 -14.25 18.24
C LEU A 189 8.42 -13.49 17.01
N ALA A 190 9.26 -14.16 16.23
CA ALA A 190 9.79 -13.56 15.02
C ALA A 190 8.67 -13.26 14.02
N ARG A 191 8.79 -12.13 13.32
CA ARG A 191 7.88 -11.79 12.20
C ARG A 191 7.96 -12.89 11.15
N GLU A 192 6.82 -13.28 10.58
CA GLU A 192 6.68 -14.44 9.68
C GLU A 192 7.02 -15.81 10.29
N SER A 193 7.21 -15.93 11.62
CA SER A 193 7.34 -17.26 12.24
C SER A 193 6.00 -17.99 12.23
N ASP A 194 6.05 -19.32 12.16
CA ASP A 194 4.87 -20.17 12.19
C ASP A 194 4.00 -19.90 13.43
N GLU A 195 4.62 -19.66 14.58
CA GLU A 195 3.92 -19.40 15.84
C GLU A 195 3.18 -18.06 15.82
N LEU A 196 3.82 -17.00 15.31
CA LEU A 196 3.20 -15.68 15.25
C LEU A 196 2.07 -15.66 14.21
N LEU A 197 2.30 -16.27 13.04
CA LEU A 197 1.28 -16.42 12.01
C LEU A 197 0.10 -17.27 12.51
N ALA A 198 0.36 -18.35 13.25
CA ALA A 198 -0.68 -19.20 13.82
C ALA A 198 -1.54 -18.46 14.86
N LEU A 199 -0.92 -17.76 15.81
CA LEU A 199 -1.67 -16.94 16.78
C LEU A 199 -2.47 -15.84 16.09
N THR A 200 -1.87 -15.17 15.11
CA THR A 200 -2.54 -14.11 14.34
C THR A 200 -3.73 -14.66 13.57
N ALA A 201 -3.55 -15.77 12.86
CA ALA A 201 -4.62 -16.43 12.11
C ALA A 201 -5.75 -16.88 13.05
N TYR A 202 -5.43 -17.48 14.19
CA TYR A 202 -6.43 -17.89 15.18
C TYR A 202 -7.22 -16.70 15.72
N VAL A 203 -6.58 -15.59 16.09
CA VAL A 203 -7.27 -14.38 16.56
C VAL A 203 -8.10 -13.74 15.45
N THR A 204 -7.57 -13.64 14.22
CA THR A 204 -8.30 -13.07 13.08
C THR A 204 -9.53 -13.90 12.72
N HIS A 205 -9.42 -15.22 12.78
CA HIS A 205 -10.52 -16.15 12.50
C HIS A 205 -11.75 -15.91 13.39
N GLN A 206 -11.56 -15.44 14.63
CA GLN A 206 -12.69 -15.12 15.53
C GLN A 206 -13.52 -13.93 15.02
N SER A 207 -13.01 -13.18 14.04
CA SER A 207 -13.71 -12.08 13.37
C SER A 207 -14.21 -12.45 11.97
N ARG A 208 -14.06 -13.71 11.51
CA ARG A 208 -14.46 -14.14 10.15
C ARG A 208 -15.93 -13.80 9.88
N GLY A 209 -16.19 -13.21 8.71
CA GLY A 209 -17.51 -12.75 8.28
C GLY A 209 -17.92 -11.36 8.79
N MET A 210 -17.21 -10.78 9.76
CA MET A 210 -17.47 -9.42 10.23
C MET A 210 -16.86 -8.39 9.27
N PRO A 211 -17.49 -7.21 9.09
CA PRO A 211 -16.96 -6.19 8.20
C PRO A 211 -15.68 -5.55 8.75
N GLU A 212 -14.70 -5.32 7.88
CA GLU A 212 -13.54 -4.48 8.17
C GLU A 212 -13.99 -3.07 8.58
N ALA A 213 -13.51 -2.61 9.72
CA ALA A 213 -14.01 -1.42 10.41
C ALA A 213 -12.89 -0.67 11.17
N VAL A 214 -11.74 -0.51 10.52
CA VAL A 214 -10.59 0.21 11.10
C VAL A 214 -10.87 1.71 11.30
N ASN A 215 -10.34 2.28 12.39
CA ASN A 215 -10.41 3.70 12.66
C ASN A 215 -9.13 4.43 12.18
N VAL A 216 -9.30 5.35 11.24
CA VAL A 216 -8.21 6.14 10.64
C VAL A 216 -8.20 7.62 11.08
N ALA A 217 -9.13 8.01 11.95
CA ALA A 217 -9.23 9.35 12.49
C ALA A 217 -8.31 9.55 13.72
N GLY A 218 -8.22 10.79 14.20
CA GLY A 218 -7.49 11.14 15.42
C GLY A 218 -6.00 10.75 15.34
N ALA A 219 -5.52 10.04 16.36
CA ALA A 219 -4.10 9.69 16.50
C ALA A 219 -3.56 8.76 15.39
N ALA A 220 -4.44 8.00 14.71
CA ALA A 220 -4.07 7.15 13.58
C ALA A 220 -3.90 7.93 12.25
N ARG A 221 -4.34 9.19 12.20
CA ARG A 221 -4.41 10.00 10.97
C ARG A 221 -3.07 10.13 10.24
N ALA A 222 -1.98 10.33 11.00
CA ALA A 222 -0.65 10.52 10.42
C ALA A 222 -0.11 9.22 9.79
N ALA A 223 -0.28 8.09 10.48
CA ALA A 223 0.03 6.75 9.95
C ALA A 223 -0.75 6.45 8.68
N PHE A 224 -2.06 6.73 8.71
CA PHE A 224 -2.92 6.55 7.56
C PHE A 224 -2.46 7.35 6.33
N GLU A 225 -2.09 8.63 6.46
CA GLU A 225 -1.61 9.41 5.30
C GLU A 225 -0.25 8.92 4.79
N ARG A 226 0.64 8.45 5.66
CA ARG A 226 1.90 7.83 5.22
C ARG A 226 1.64 6.53 4.44
N GLY A 227 0.71 5.70 4.93
CA GLY A 227 0.27 4.49 4.22
C GLY A 227 -0.36 4.79 2.86
N ARG A 228 -1.23 5.81 2.81
CA ARG A 228 -1.82 6.30 1.57
C ARG A 228 -0.76 6.81 0.59
N ALA A 229 0.20 7.60 1.08
CA ALA A 229 1.30 8.12 0.27
C ALA A 229 2.15 6.96 -0.28
N PHE A 230 2.47 5.96 0.55
CA PHE A 230 3.18 4.75 0.12
C PHE A 230 2.44 4.01 -0.99
N TYR A 231 1.13 3.79 -0.82
CA TYR A 231 0.29 3.10 -1.80
C TYR A 231 0.23 3.81 -3.17
N MET A 232 0.25 5.14 -3.15
CA MET A 232 0.19 5.98 -4.34
C MET A 232 1.57 6.21 -4.99
N ALA A 233 2.64 6.15 -4.21
CA ALA A 233 4.01 6.35 -4.67
C ALA A 233 4.44 5.26 -5.66
N ARG A 234 5.25 5.65 -6.64
CA ARG A 234 5.87 4.73 -7.58
C ARG A 234 7.14 4.17 -6.96
N HIS A 235 7.31 2.85 -7.07
CA HIS A 235 8.40 2.11 -6.45
C HIS A 235 9.20 1.32 -7.49
N GLY A 236 10.45 1.07 -7.14
CA GLY A 236 11.34 0.15 -7.86
C GLY A 236 11.74 0.57 -9.27
N GLN A 237 12.52 -0.30 -9.91
CA GLN A 237 13.01 -0.06 -11.28
C GLN A 237 11.88 0.03 -12.31
N MET A 238 10.74 -0.59 -12.02
CA MET A 238 9.57 -0.57 -12.91
C MET A 238 8.74 0.71 -12.76
N ASN A 239 9.01 1.56 -11.76
CA ASN A 239 8.34 2.83 -11.52
C ASN A 239 6.80 2.70 -11.43
N LEU A 240 6.35 1.68 -10.70
CA LEU A 240 4.93 1.31 -10.52
C LEU A 240 4.44 1.58 -9.10
N SER A 241 3.19 2.03 -8.95
CA SER A 241 2.50 2.11 -7.66
C SER A 241 1.43 1.03 -7.49
N CYS A 242 1.01 0.77 -6.24
CA CYS A 242 -0.07 -0.17 -5.95
C CYS A 242 -1.36 0.26 -6.68
N ALA A 243 -1.67 1.56 -6.67
CA ALA A 243 -2.83 2.14 -7.32
C ALA A 243 -2.88 1.89 -8.84
N GLN A 244 -1.72 1.88 -9.51
CA GLN A 244 -1.70 1.62 -10.95
C GLN A 244 -2.20 0.22 -11.29
N CYS A 245 -1.90 -0.80 -10.48
CA CYS A 245 -2.40 -2.15 -10.73
C CYS A 245 -3.80 -2.36 -10.14
N HIS A 246 -3.98 -1.97 -8.88
CA HIS A 246 -5.13 -2.38 -8.07
C HIS A 246 -6.29 -1.38 -8.05
N ASP A 247 -6.11 -0.15 -8.57
CA ASP A 247 -7.21 0.83 -8.73
C ASP A 247 -7.54 1.03 -10.20
N GLN A 248 -6.52 1.17 -11.04
CA GLN A 248 -6.69 1.53 -12.45
C GLN A 248 -6.81 0.32 -13.38
N ASN A 249 -6.37 -0.86 -12.95
CA ASN A 249 -6.24 -2.05 -13.80
C ASN A 249 -6.76 -3.34 -13.14
N TRP A 250 -7.51 -3.26 -12.05
CA TRP A 250 -8.18 -4.44 -11.48
C TRP A 250 -9.17 -5.03 -12.51
N GLY A 251 -9.38 -6.34 -12.45
CA GLY A 251 -10.13 -7.11 -13.45
C GLY A 251 -9.34 -7.43 -14.74
N LYS A 252 -8.22 -6.74 -15.01
CA LYS A 252 -7.33 -7.09 -16.13
C LYS A 252 -6.41 -8.25 -15.75
N ARG A 253 -5.78 -8.86 -16.78
CA ARG A 253 -4.83 -9.94 -16.61
C ARG A 253 -3.39 -9.45 -16.53
N LEU A 254 -2.63 -10.02 -15.61
CA LEU A 254 -1.18 -9.99 -15.56
C LEU A 254 -0.68 -11.43 -15.67
N TYR A 255 -0.23 -11.81 -16.87
CA TYR A 255 0.03 -13.21 -17.22
C TYR A 255 -1.18 -14.11 -16.93
N ALA A 256 -1.01 -15.18 -16.15
CA ALA A 256 -2.06 -16.13 -15.81
C ALA A 256 -3.04 -15.60 -14.73
N GLU A 257 -2.71 -14.50 -14.06
CA GLU A 257 -3.46 -14.01 -12.91
C GLU A 257 -4.37 -12.83 -13.26
N THR A 258 -5.55 -12.79 -12.66
CA THR A 258 -6.47 -11.66 -12.74
C THR A 258 -6.17 -10.70 -11.59
N LEU A 259 -5.91 -9.43 -11.91
CA LEU A 259 -5.61 -8.41 -10.92
C LEU A 259 -6.85 -8.14 -10.06
N SER A 260 -6.76 -8.38 -8.75
CA SER A 260 -7.78 -7.96 -7.79
C SER A 260 -7.62 -6.48 -7.43
N GLN A 261 -8.52 -5.97 -6.57
CA GLN A 261 -8.44 -4.62 -6.00
C GLN A 261 -7.38 -4.49 -4.87
N GLY A 262 -6.61 -5.55 -4.61
CA GLY A 262 -5.46 -5.51 -3.69
C GLY A 262 -5.82 -5.44 -2.20
N HIS A 263 -7.02 -5.88 -1.81
CA HIS A 263 -7.45 -5.87 -0.40
C HIS A 263 -6.74 -6.93 0.46
N GLY A 264 -6.60 -6.60 1.74
CA GLY A 264 -5.94 -7.43 2.75
C GLY A 264 -6.87 -8.27 3.62
N ASN A 265 -8.19 -8.19 3.42
CA ASN A 265 -9.23 -8.72 4.32
C ASN A 265 -9.21 -10.25 4.56
N ALA A 266 -8.40 -11.00 3.80
CA ALA A 266 -8.24 -12.44 3.96
C ALA A 266 -6.91 -12.86 4.60
N PHE A 267 -6.08 -11.88 5.03
CA PHE A 267 -4.79 -12.16 5.65
C PHE A 267 -4.91 -12.29 7.18
N PRO A 268 -4.10 -13.15 7.84
CA PRO A 268 -3.10 -14.06 7.25
C PRO A 268 -3.71 -15.11 6.30
N ALA A 269 -2.99 -15.44 5.24
CA ALA A 269 -3.50 -16.30 4.18
C ALA A 269 -2.50 -17.40 3.82
N TYR A 270 -3.00 -18.58 3.50
CA TYR A 270 -2.24 -19.63 2.84
C TYR A 270 -2.11 -19.30 1.35
N LYS A 271 -0.87 -19.19 0.86
CA LYS A 271 -0.62 -19.02 -0.58
C LYS A 271 -0.12 -20.32 -1.18
N LEU A 272 -0.79 -20.78 -2.25
CA LEU A 272 -0.41 -21.99 -2.97
C LEU A 272 1.01 -21.90 -3.54
N GLU A 273 1.41 -20.72 -4.04
CA GLU A 273 2.78 -20.47 -4.50
C GLU A 273 3.83 -20.59 -3.37
N TRP A 274 3.46 -20.19 -2.14
CA TRP A 274 4.38 -20.24 -1.00
C TRP A 274 4.38 -21.59 -0.30
N GLN A 275 3.35 -22.40 -0.52
CA GLN A 275 3.07 -23.65 0.20
C GLN A 275 3.09 -23.48 1.73
N THR A 276 2.78 -22.27 2.20
CA THR A 276 2.74 -21.91 3.62
C THR A 276 1.85 -20.68 3.84
N MET A 277 1.52 -20.40 5.10
CA MET A 277 0.86 -19.16 5.50
C MET A 277 1.83 -17.97 5.43
N GLY A 278 1.28 -16.77 5.19
CA GLY A 278 2.03 -15.54 5.33
C GLY A 278 1.16 -14.36 5.74
N SER A 279 1.82 -13.34 6.28
CA SER A 279 1.17 -12.10 6.67
C SER A 279 0.81 -11.22 5.46
N LEU A 280 0.01 -10.19 5.69
CA LEU A 280 -0.23 -9.14 4.71
C LEU A 280 1.07 -8.38 4.37
N GLN A 281 1.97 -8.21 5.34
CA GLN A 281 3.26 -7.56 5.12
C GLN A 281 4.17 -8.39 4.22
N ARG A 282 4.17 -9.72 4.34
CA ARG A 282 4.87 -10.60 3.38
C ARG A 282 4.29 -10.44 1.98
N ARG A 283 2.97 -10.29 1.84
CA ARG A 283 2.33 -10.04 0.54
C ARG A 283 2.75 -8.70 -0.06
N ILE A 284 2.79 -7.63 0.74
CA ILE A 284 3.26 -6.31 0.32
C ILE A 284 4.73 -6.39 -0.13
N ARG A 285 5.59 -7.04 0.67
CA ARG A 285 7.00 -7.25 0.32
C ARG A 285 7.17 -8.06 -0.97
N ALA A 286 6.37 -9.10 -1.18
CA ALA A 286 6.37 -9.86 -2.44
C ALA A 286 5.94 -9.01 -3.64
N CYS A 287 4.98 -8.08 -3.46
CA CYS A 287 4.62 -7.11 -4.49
C CYS A 287 5.81 -6.18 -4.83
N LEU A 288 6.47 -5.62 -3.81
CA LEU A 288 7.65 -4.76 -3.99
C LEU A 288 8.79 -5.50 -4.69
N SER A 289 9.01 -6.77 -4.32
CA SER A 289 9.97 -7.66 -4.99
C SER A 289 9.67 -7.78 -6.49
N GLY A 290 8.41 -8.04 -6.86
CA GLY A 290 7.98 -8.22 -8.24
C GLY A 290 8.21 -7.00 -9.14
N ILE A 291 8.21 -5.79 -8.57
CA ILE A 291 8.51 -4.53 -9.29
C ILE A 291 9.95 -4.05 -9.11
N ARG A 292 10.82 -4.87 -8.51
CA ARG A 292 12.23 -4.59 -8.22
C ARG A 292 12.41 -3.33 -7.38
N ALA A 293 11.60 -3.21 -6.33
CA ALA A 293 11.72 -2.19 -5.31
C ALA A 293 12.49 -2.72 -4.08
N GLU A 294 13.03 -1.80 -3.29
CA GLU A 294 13.49 -2.12 -1.95
C GLU A 294 12.31 -2.62 -1.11
N MET A 295 12.55 -3.67 -0.31
CA MET A 295 11.53 -4.27 0.53
C MET A 295 11.82 -3.93 2.00
N PRO A 296 11.00 -3.09 2.64
CA PRO A 296 11.12 -2.85 4.07
C PRO A 296 11.03 -4.19 4.84
N PRO A 297 11.80 -4.37 5.93
CA PRO A 297 11.64 -5.51 6.83
C PRO A 297 10.22 -5.58 7.40
N ALA A 298 9.75 -6.81 7.70
CA ALA A 298 8.46 -7.00 8.36
C ALA A 298 8.47 -6.36 9.76
N GLY A 299 7.35 -5.74 10.14
CA GLY A 299 7.17 -5.04 11.42
C GLY A 299 7.66 -3.59 11.43
N THR A 300 8.13 -3.08 10.29
CA THR A 300 8.49 -1.67 10.16
C THR A 300 7.25 -0.78 10.14
N PRO A 301 7.32 0.46 10.69
CA PRO A 301 6.19 1.40 10.65
C PRO A 301 5.67 1.64 9.23
N GLU A 302 6.54 1.65 8.22
CA GLU A 302 6.16 1.83 6.83
C GLU A 302 5.19 0.75 6.34
N LEU A 303 5.40 -0.51 6.73
CA LEU A 303 4.51 -1.61 6.37
C LEU A 303 3.20 -1.59 7.17
N THR A 304 3.26 -1.25 8.46
CA THR A 304 2.06 -1.09 9.31
C THR A 304 1.18 0.07 8.84
N ASP A 305 1.79 1.17 8.40
CA ASP A 305 1.08 2.33 7.87
C ASP A 305 0.34 2.00 6.57
N VAL A 306 0.97 1.30 5.61
CA VAL A 306 0.27 0.86 4.39
C VAL A 306 -0.78 -0.21 4.67
N GLU A 307 -0.55 -1.08 5.66
CA GLU A 307 -1.54 -2.05 6.13
C GLU A 307 -2.80 -1.36 6.67
N LEU A 308 -2.65 -0.30 7.47
CA LEU A 308 -3.76 0.54 7.94
C LEU A 308 -4.55 1.15 6.77
N TYR A 309 -3.85 1.64 5.75
CA TYR A 309 -4.49 2.17 4.55
C TYR A 309 -5.25 1.09 3.76
N LEU A 310 -4.69 -0.12 3.64
CA LEU A 310 -5.35 -1.26 2.99
C LEU A 310 -6.58 -1.75 3.77
N ALA A 311 -6.53 -1.77 5.10
CA ALA A 311 -7.69 -2.09 5.95
C ALA A 311 -8.83 -1.08 5.73
N TRP A 312 -8.51 0.22 5.63
CA TRP A 312 -9.51 1.24 5.31
C TRP A 312 -10.06 1.11 3.88
N ARG A 313 -9.22 0.74 2.91
CA ARG A 313 -9.67 0.45 1.54
C ARG A 313 -10.64 -0.73 1.49
N ALA A 314 -10.43 -1.73 2.36
CA ALA A 314 -11.28 -2.91 2.49
C ALA A 314 -12.50 -2.68 3.40
N GLN A 315 -12.71 -1.48 3.95
CA GLN A 315 -13.80 -1.19 4.88
C GLN A 315 -15.16 -1.69 4.34
N GLY A 316 -15.84 -2.50 5.16
CA GLY A 316 -17.12 -3.13 4.82
C GLY A 316 -17.00 -4.51 4.16
N LEU A 317 -15.85 -4.88 3.60
CA LEU A 317 -15.62 -6.26 3.16
C LEU A 317 -15.53 -7.19 4.40
N PRO A 318 -15.98 -8.44 4.30
CA PRO A 318 -15.88 -9.39 5.40
C PRO A 318 -14.42 -9.76 5.64
N VAL A 319 -14.05 -9.94 6.91
CA VAL A 319 -12.83 -10.65 7.28
C VAL A 319 -12.95 -12.10 6.80
N GLU A 320 -11.95 -12.57 6.07
CA GLU A 320 -11.94 -13.87 5.40
C GLU A 320 -10.84 -14.82 5.90
N ALA A 321 -10.04 -14.40 6.89
CA ALA A 321 -8.92 -15.22 7.35
C ALA A 321 -9.39 -16.53 8.03
N PRO A 322 -8.67 -17.66 7.83
CA PRO A 322 -7.48 -17.79 6.99
C PRO A 322 -7.86 -17.87 5.50
N GLY A 323 -7.36 -16.93 4.70
CA GLY A 323 -7.64 -16.91 3.26
C GLY A 323 -6.83 -17.96 2.50
N VAL A 324 -7.30 -18.33 1.31
CA VAL A 324 -6.54 -19.10 0.32
C VAL A 324 -6.30 -18.24 -0.91
N ARG A 325 -5.06 -18.09 -1.34
CA ARG A 325 -4.68 -17.33 -2.54
C ARG A 325 -3.66 -18.11 -3.37
N ARG A 326 -3.52 -17.78 -4.65
CA ARG A 326 -2.40 -18.27 -5.48
C ARG A 326 -1.12 -17.56 -5.05
#